data_AF-A0A3B3YEB0-F1
#
_entry.id   AF-A0A3B3YEB0-F1
#
_cell.length_a   1.000
_cell.length_b   1.000
_cell.length_c   1.000
_cell.angle_alpha   90.00
_cell.angle_beta   90.00
_cell.angle_gamma   90.00
#
_symmetry.space_group_name_H-M   'P 1'
#
loop_
_entity.id
_entity.type
_entity.pdbx_description
1 polymer ?
#
loop_
_entity_poly.entity_id
_entity_poly.type
_entity_poly.pdbx_seq_one_letter_code
_entity_poly.pdbx_strand_id
1 'polypeptide(L)'
;NQPCWRGLFSYGPLYLGGNAAFAGLIANSLYRRALNVQAARIASNLPMAVLPFLTATALYNAVVSQPLLSGDLNCPTCSLIRGALVGAVGGGVYPMLLALPLNFGLASRYSTAPMPEKGTILRYCVDVSRPVFKKMRAVFLLQGFFGTYLGSRHFESYAKLAQITFSKEEELQE
;
A
#
# COMPACT_ATOMS: atom_id res chain seq x y z
N ASN A 1 24.96 18.59 11.26
CA ASN A 1 23.64 19.16 10.93
C ASN A 1 23.05 18.36 9.78
N GLN A 2 22.18 17.38 10.05
CA GLN A 2 21.67 16.47 9.00
C GLN A 2 20.61 17.17 8.14
N PRO A 3 20.62 17.01 6.80
CA PRO A 3 19.69 17.70 5.93
C PRO A 3 18.22 17.31 6.18
N CYS A 4 17.34 18.31 6.26
CA CYS A 4 15.87 18.25 6.41
C CYS A 4 15.19 17.20 5.50
N TRP A 5 15.81 16.92 4.35
CA TRP A 5 15.33 16.02 3.30
C TRP A 5 15.22 14.54 3.70
N ARG A 6 16.04 14.05 4.65
CA ARG A 6 15.94 12.66 5.13
C ARG A 6 14.61 12.38 5.84
N GLY A 7 14.05 13.37 6.54
CA GLY A 7 12.77 13.23 7.21
C GLY A 7 11.65 12.97 6.21
N LEU A 8 11.56 13.80 5.17
CA LEU A 8 10.48 13.72 4.18
C LEU A 8 10.51 12.39 3.41
N PHE A 9 11.69 11.92 3.03
CA PHE A 9 11.86 10.63 2.35
C PHE A 9 11.63 9.41 3.24
N SER A 10 11.81 9.54 4.56
CA SER A 10 11.58 8.43 5.50
C SER A 10 10.14 8.38 6.00
N TYR A 11 9.52 9.53 6.30
CA TYR A 11 8.15 9.61 6.81
C TYR A 11 7.08 9.38 5.75
N GLY A 12 7.33 9.77 4.50
CA GLY A 12 6.38 9.57 3.40
C GLY A 12 5.98 8.10 3.19
N PRO A 13 6.95 7.21 2.91
CA PRO A 13 6.68 5.77 2.75
C PRO A 13 6.04 5.15 3.99
N LEU A 14 6.44 5.58 5.20
CA LEU A 14 5.85 5.11 6.46
C LEU A 14 4.38 5.51 6.60
N TYR A 15 4.01 6.72 6.18
CA TYR A 15 2.61 7.17 6.20
C TYR A 15 1.77 6.36 5.21
N LEU A 16 2.29 6.11 4.01
CA LEU A 16 1.62 5.25 3.02
C LEU A 16 1.48 3.81 3.54
N GLY A 17 2.54 3.27 4.16
CA GLY A 17 2.51 1.98 4.83
C GLY A 17 1.49 1.90 5.94
N GLY A 18 1.40 2.93 6.79
CA GLY A 18 0.41 3.01 7.87
C GLY A 18 -1.02 2.99 7.35
N ASN A 19 -1.30 3.75 6.28
CA ASN A 19 -2.60 3.69 5.62
C ASN A 19 -2.87 2.31 4.99
N ALA A 20 -1.85 1.64 4.44
CA ALA A 20 -1.98 0.27 3.91
C ALA A 20 -2.30 -0.75 5.00
N ALA A 21 -1.69 -0.60 6.19
CA ALA A 21 -1.99 -1.41 7.37
C ALA A 21 -3.46 -1.26 7.78
N PHE A 22 -3.95 -0.02 7.83
CA PHE A 22 -5.34 0.28 8.18
C PHE A 22 -6.31 -0.28 7.13
N ALA A 23 -5.99 -0.15 5.84
CA ALA A 23 -6.74 -0.76 4.75
C ALA A 23 -6.81 -2.29 4.88
N GLY A 24 -5.70 -2.94 5.24
CA GLY A 24 -5.65 -4.38 5.53
C GLY A 24 -6.51 -4.80 6.72
N LEU A 25 -6.53 -4.01 7.80
CA LEU A 25 -7.41 -4.25 8.95
C LEU A 25 -8.89 -4.10 8.61
N ILE A 26 -9.24 -3.08 7.82
CA ILE A 26 -10.62 -2.89 7.33
C ILE A 26 -11.03 -4.06 6.44
N ALA A 27 -10.18 -4.46 5.50
CA ALA A 27 -10.42 -5.60 4.62
C ALA A 27 -10.68 -6.88 5.45
N ASN A 28 -9.83 -7.14 6.45
CA ASN A 28 -9.96 -8.28 7.33
C ASN A 28 -11.28 -8.26 8.11
N SER A 29 -11.65 -7.10 8.69
CA SER A 29 -12.90 -6.95 9.43
C SER A 29 -14.14 -7.24 8.56
N LEU A 30 -14.13 -6.76 7.30
CA LEU A 30 -15.21 -6.99 6.35
C LEU A 30 -15.32 -8.46 5.94
N TYR A 31 -14.20 -9.13 5.63
CA TYR A 31 -14.19 -10.56 5.28
C TYR A 31 -14.59 -11.44 6.46
N ARG A 32 -14.15 -11.13 7.68
CA ARG A 32 -14.57 -11.84 8.89
C ARG A 32 -16.07 -11.77 9.12
N ARG A 33 -16.69 -10.60 8.87
CA ARG A 33 -18.14 -10.43 8.97
C ARG A 33 -18.87 -11.19 7.86
N ALA A 34 -18.31 -11.27 6.65
CA ALA A 34 -18.89 -12.02 5.54
C ALA A 34 -18.83 -13.55 5.76
N LEU A 35 -17.75 -14.05 6.39
CA LEU A 35 -17.50 -15.48 6.63
C LEU A 35 -17.85 -15.95 8.06
N ASN A 36 -18.47 -15.07 8.86
CA ASN A 36 -18.86 -15.29 10.25
C ASN A 36 -17.73 -15.83 11.16
N VAL A 37 -16.50 -15.37 10.95
CA VAL A 37 -15.31 -15.83 11.69
C VAL A 37 -15.14 -15.00 12.97
N GLN A 38 -15.48 -15.57 14.13
CA GLN A 38 -15.28 -14.93 15.44
C GLN A 38 -13.94 -15.27 16.12
N ALA A 39 -13.36 -16.44 15.82
CA ALA A 39 -12.09 -16.90 16.38
C ALA A 39 -10.86 -16.14 15.82
N ALA A 40 -9.72 -16.17 16.52
CA ALA A 40 -8.43 -15.66 16.06
C ALA A 40 -8.40 -14.17 15.63
N ARG A 41 -9.12 -13.27 16.32
CA ARG A 41 -9.14 -11.81 16.01
C ARG A 41 -7.74 -11.20 15.95
N ILE A 42 -6.97 -11.37 17.01
CA ILE A 42 -5.64 -10.78 17.15
C ILE A 42 -4.65 -11.44 16.16
N ALA A 43 -4.67 -12.77 16.07
CA ALA A 43 -3.76 -13.53 15.20
C ALA A 43 -3.99 -13.26 13.70
N SER A 44 -5.21 -12.94 13.28
CA SER A 44 -5.48 -12.53 11.88
C SER A 44 -5.21 -11.05 11.62
N ASN A 45 -5.42 -10.17 12.60
CA ASN A 45 -5.23 -8.72 12.43
C ASN A 45 -3.76 -8.33 12.34
N LEU A 46 -2.88 -9.02 13.07
CA LEU A 46 -1.45 -8.74 13.07
C LEU A 46 -0.80 -8.88 11.67
N PRO A 47 -0.90 -10.04 10.97
CA PRO A 47 -0.36 -10.18 9.62
C PRO A 47 -1.06 -9.26 8.62
N MET A 48 -2.35 -8.96 8.81
CA MET A 48 -3.10 -8.03 7.95
C MET A 48 -2.70 -6.56 8.12
N ALA A 49 -2.10 -6.19 9.25
CA ALA A 49 -1.52 -4.86 9.42
C ALA A 49 -0.06 -4.83 8.97
N VAL A 50 0.75 -5.79 9.44
CA VAL A 50 2.21 -5.80 9.25
C VAL A 50 2.59 -6.08 7.80
N LEU A 51 1.95 -7.05 7.14
CA LEU A 51 2.32 -7.40 5.77
C LEU A 51 2.02 -6.26 4.80
N PRO A 52 0.79 -5.69 4.74
CA PRO A 52 0.50 -4.55 3.88
C PRO A 52 1.35 -3.32 4.20
N PHE A 53 1.66 -3.07 5.47
CA PHE A 53 2.56 -2.00 5.89
C PHE A 53 3.95 -2.16 5.26
N LEU A 54 4.58 -3.32 5.49
CA LEU A 54 5.93 -3.59 5.02
C LEU A 54 5.98 -3.62 3.50
N THR A 55 5.01 -4.26 2.85
CA THR A 55 4.97 -4.33 1.39
C THR A 55 4.79 -2.95 0.77
N ALA A 56 3.85 -2.13 1.26
CA ALA A 56 3.65 -0.79 0.71
C ALA A 56 4.89 0.10 0.91
N THR A 57 5.51 0.03 2.09
CA THR A 57 6.73 0.80 2.40
C THR A 57 7.91 0.36 1.53
N ALA A 58 8.14 -0.95 1.42
CA ALA A 58 9.23 -1.51 0.62
C ALA A 58 9.03 -1.24 -0.88
N LEU A 59 7.82 -1.44 -1.39
CA LEU A 59 7.49 -1.22 -2.80
C LEU A 59 7.61 0.26 -3.17
N TYR A 60 7.16 1.17 -2.31
CA TYR A 60 7.31 2.61 -2.54
C TYR A 60 8.79 3.00 -2.56
N ASN A 61 9.59 2.49 -1.62
CA ASN A 61 11.01 2.77 -1.61
C ASN A 61 11.74 2.25 -2.85
N ALA A 62 11.44 1.03 -3.29
CA ALA A 62 12.09 0.41 -4.44
C ALA A 62 11.70 1.07 -5.77
N VAL A 63 10.44 1.45 -5.93
CA VAL A 63 9.91 1.90 -7.25
C VAL A 63 9.85 3.42 -7.40
N VAL A 64 9.82 4.14 -6.27
CA VAL A 64 9.74 5.62 -6.24
C VAL A 64 11.00 6.19 -5.61
N SER A 65 11.26 5.94 -4.32
CA SER A 65 12.35 6.64 -3.61
C SER A 65 13.75 6.40 -4.22
N GLN A 66 14.11 5.15 -4.50
CA GLN A 66 15.41 4.78 -5.05
C GLN A 66 15.66 5.38 -6.46
N PRO A 67 14.80 5.18 -7.46
CA PRO A 67 15.05 5.72 -8.80
C PRO A 67 15.00 7.25 -8.88
N LEU A 68 14.25 7.92 -7.98
CA LEU A 68 14.36 9.38 -7.83
C LEU A 68 15.74 9.78 -7.32
N LEU A 69 16.24 9.14 -6.25
CA LEU A 69 17.54 9.47 -5.67
C LEU A 69 18.71 9.17 -6.61
N SER A 70 18.60 8.14 -7.45
CA SER A 70 19.62 7.79 -8.46
C SER A 70 19.61 8.71 -9.69
N GLY A 71 18.67 9.65 -9.81
CA GLY A 71 18.56 10.55 -10.97
C GLY A 71 18.10 9.88 -12.26
N ASP A 72 17.62 8.64 -12.18
CA ASP A 72 17.06 7.88 -13.33
C ASP A 72 15.61 8.32 -13.63
N LEU A 73 14.95 8.98 -12.66
CA LEU A 73 13.56 9.41 -12.76
C LEU A 73 13.42 10.94 -12.81
N ASN A 74 13.66 11.54 -13.97
CA ASN A 74 13.57 13.00 -14.17
C ASN A 74 12.17 13.51 -14.58
N CYS A 75 11.18 12.62 -14.76
CA CYS A 75 9.83 13.01 -15.20
C CYS A 75 8.84 13.14 -14.03
N PRO A 76 8.18 14.30 -13.85
CA PRO A 76 7.18 14.50 -12.79
C PRO A 76 6.04 13.49 -12.90
N THR A 77 5.54 13.27 -14.11
CA THR A 77 4.45 12.35 -14.43
C THR A 77 4.78 10.90 -14.09
N CYS A 78 6.04 10.48 -14.25
CA CYS A 78 6.45 9.11 -13.93
C CYS A 78 6.44 8.85 -12.42
N SER A 79 6.89 9.81 -11.62
CA SER A 79 6.83 9.69 -10.14
C SER A 79 5.38 9.64 -9.65
N LEU A 80 4.50 10.43 -10.25
CA LEU A 80 3.07 10.48 -9.96
C LEU A 80 2.41 9.13 -10.25
N ILE A 81 2.59 8.60 -11.46
CA ILE A 81 1.99 7.33 -11.89
C ILE A 81 2.52 6.18 -11.04
N ARG A 82 3.83 6.15 -10.75
CA ARG A 82 4.42 5.09 -9.91
C ARG A 82 3.93 5.17 -8.46
N GLY A 83 3.86 6.37 -7.88
CA GLY A 83 3.30 6.58 -6.54
C GLY A 83 1.82 6.17 -6.46
N ALA A 84 1.02 6.56 -7.46
CA ALA A 84 -0.38 6.15 -7.58
C ALA A 84 -0.55 4.63 -7.70
N LEU A 85 0.27 3.99 -8.55
CA LEU A 85 0.26 2.55 -8.75
C LEU A 85 0.60 1.81 -7.45
N VAL A 86 1.66 2.23 -6.75
CA VAL A 86 2.07 1.63 -5.47
C VAL A 86 1.01 1.83 -4.40
N GLY A 87 0.40 3.01 -4.31
CA GLY A 87 -0.69 3.29 -3.38
C GLY A 87 -1.93 2.42 -3.64
N ALA A 88 -2.38 2.35 -4.89
CA ALA A 88 -3.56 1.59 -5.28
C ALA A 88 -3.35 0.06 -5.20
N VAL A 89 -2.22 -0.43 -5.70
CA VAL A 89 -1.92 -1.88 -5.74
C VAL A 89 -1.40 -2.37 -4.39
N GLY A 90 -0.37 -1.72 -3.85
CA GLY A 90 0.28 -2.13 -2.60
C GLY A 90 -0.55 -1.81 -1.35
N GLY A 91 -1.21 -0.65 -1.33
CA GLY A 91 -2.06 -0.24 -0.21
C GLY A 91 -3.51 -0.71 -0.32
N GLY A 92 -3.94 -1.15 -1.50
CA GLY A 92 -5.32 -1.50 -1.78
C GLY A 92 -5.51 -2.95 -2.21
N VAL A 93 -5.16 -3.26 -3.45
CA VAL A 93 -5.45 -4.56 -4.07
C VAL A 93 -4.78 -5.70 -3.30
N TYR A 94 -3.52 -5.51 -2.91
CA TYR A 94 -2.74 -6.49 -2.17
C TYR A 94 -3.40 -6.92 -0.84
N PRO A 95 -3.76 -5.99 0.09
CA PRO A 95 -4.45 -6.38 1.32
C PRO A 95 -5.77 -7.13 1.10
N MET A 96 -6.52 -6.85 0.03
CA MET A 96 -7.72 -7.64 -0.30
C MET A 96 -7.40 -9.07 -0.73
N LEU A 97 -6.45 -9.23 -1.65
CA LEU A 97 -6.04 -10.53 -2.14
C LEU A 97 -5.40 -11.38 -1.04
N LEU A 98 -4.75 -10.73 -0.07
CA LEU A 98 -4.16 -11.39 1.10
C LEU A 98 -5.24 -11.78 2.13
N ALA A 99 -6.22 -10.92 2.38
CA ALA A 99 -7.27 -11.15 3.38
C ALA A 99 -8.22 -12.29 2.99
N LEU A 100 -8.51 -12.46 1.69
CA LEU A 100 -9.42 -13.50 1.20
C LEU A 100 -8.98 -14.94 1.55
N PRO A 101 -7.80 -15.43 1.13
CA PRO A 101 -7.37 -16.79 1.44
C PRO A 101 -7.13 -17.01 2.93
N LEU A 102 -6.67 -15.98 3.67
CA LEU A 102 -6.49 -16.09 5.11
C LEU A 102 -7.81 -16.27 5.86
N ASN A 103 -8.84 -15.50 5.52
CA ASN A 103 -10.15 -15.66 6.13
C ASN A 103 -10.85 -16.95 5.69
N PHE A 104 -10.66 -17.37 4.43
CA PHE A 104 -11.17 -18.65 3.95
C PHE A 104 -10.51 -19.84 4.65
N GLY A 105 -9.19 -19.80 4.84
CA GLY A 105 -8.44 -20.80 5.61
C GLY A 105 -8.92 -20.89 7.06
N LEU A 106 -9.18 -19.75 7.72
CA LEU A 106 -9.77 -19.74 9.06
C LEU A 106 -11.19 -20.31 9.07
N ALA A 107 -12.03 -19.95 8.09
CA ALA A 107 -13.38 -20.49 7.99
C ALA A 107 -13.40 -22.01 7.78
N SER A 108 -12.44 -22.55 7.01
CA SER A 108 -12.25 -23.99 6.81
C SER A 108 -11.79 -24.68 8.09
N ARG A 109 -10.84 -24.07 8.82
CA ARG A 109 -10.27 -24.65 10.05
C ARG A 109 -11.24 -24.66 11.23
N TYR A 110 -12.07 -23.63 11.35
CA TYR A 110 -13.03 -23.48 12.44
C TYR A 110 -14.46 -23.86 12.04
N SER A 111 -14.68 -24.38 10.82
CA SER A 111 -15.99 -24.76 10.27
C SER A 111 -17.07 -23.69 10.45
N THR A 112 -16.71 -22.41 10.33
CA THR A 112 -17.62 -21.29 10.62
C THR A 112 -18.56 -20.94 9.47
N ALA A 113 -18.25 -21.41 8.26
CA ALA A 113 -19.07 -21.20 7.06
C ALA A 113 -19.09 -22.47 6.19
N PRO A 114 -20.22 -22.77 5.52
CA PRO A 114 -20.29 -23.88 4.57
C PRO A 114 -19.30 -23.65 3.43
N MET A 115 -18.32 -24.54 3.34
CA MET A 115 -17.28 -24.49 2.31
C MET A 115 -17.87 -24.88 0.95
N PRO A 116 -17.59 -24.13 -0.12
CA PRO A 116 -18.04 -24.47 -1.47
C PRO A 116 -17.38 -25.76 -1.97
N GLU A 117 -18.11 -26.49 -2.81
CA GLU A 117 -17.61 -27.67 -3.51
C GLU A 117 -16.42 -27.30 -4.42
N LYS A 118 -15.48 -28.23 -4.65
CA LYS A 118 -14.17 -27.97 -5.30
C LYS A 118 -14.27 -27.26 -6.67
N GLY A 119 -15.39 -27.39 -7.39
CA GLY A 119 -15.63 -26.71 -8.67
C GLY A 119 -16.13 -25.26 -8.58
N THR A 120 -16.62 -24.80 -7.41
CA THR A 120 -17.31 -23.50 -7.27
C THR A 120 -16.58 -22.51 -6.37
N ILE A 121 -15.38 -22.85 -5.90
CA ILE A 121 -14.59 -22.04 -4.95
C ILE A 121 -14.34 -20.63 -5.51
N LEU A 122 -13.93 -20.51 -6.79
CA LEU A 122 -13.64 -19.20 -7.39
C LEU A 122 -14.88 -18.30 -7.43
N ARG A 123 -16.03 -18.85 -7.77
CA ARG A 123 -17.30 -18.11 -7.83
C ARG A 123 -17.71 -17.62 -6.45
N TYR A 124 -17.61 -18.50 -5.45
CA TYR A 124 -17.84 -18.15 -4.05
C TYR A 124 -16.90 -17.04 -3.56
N CYS A 125 -15.61 -17.13 -3.88
CA CYS A 125 -14.63 -16.07 -3.55
C CYS A 125 -15.02 -14.72 -4.18
N VAL A 126 -15.44 -14.71 -5.45
CA VAL A 126 -15.90 -13.49 -6.13
C VAL A 126 -17.17 -12.93 -5.48
N ASP A 127 -18.13 -13.79 -5.13
CA ASP A 127 -19.40 -13.37 -4.53
C ASP A 127 -19.19 -12.79 -3.12
N VAL A 128 -18.30 -13.38 -2.32
CA VAL A 128 -17.91 -12.84 -1.01
C VAL A 128 -17.09 -11.55 -1.16
N SER A 129 -16.25 -11.45 -2.19
CA SER A 129 -15.42 -10.26 -2.44
C SER A 129 -16.21 -9.06 -2.95
N ARG A 130 -17.27 -9.26 -3.76
CA ARG A 130 -18.09 -8.18 -4.33
C ARG A 130 -18.55 -7.12 -3.31
N PRO A 131 -19.21 -7.48 -2.20
CA PRO A 131 -19.65 -6.50 -1.20
C PRO A 131 -18.49 -5.85 -0.45
N VAL A 132 -17.39 -6.58 -0.24
CA VAL A 132 -16.17 -6.05 0.39
C VAL A 132 -15.52 -5.00 -0.52
N PHE A 133 -15.38 -5.32 -1.80
CA PHE A 133 -14.83 -4.43 -2.82
C PHE A 133 -15.64 -3.14 -2.94
N LYS A 134 -16.98 -3.24 -2.92
CA LYS A 134 -17.87 -2.08 -2.96
C LYS A 134 -17.64 -1.13 -1.77
N LYS A 135 -17.43 -1.67 -0.56
CA LYS A 135 -17.16 -0.87 0.64
C LYS A 135 -15.75 -0.28 0.65
N MET A 136 -14.76 -1.01 0.14
CA MET A 136 -13.37 -0.57 0.09
C MET A 136 -13.04 0.32 -1.11
N ARG A 137 -13.96 0.53 -2.06
CA ARG A 137 -13.75 1.45 -3.18
C ARG A 137 -13.32 2.85 -2.72
N ALA A 138 -13.90 3.36 -1.63
CA ALA A 138 -13.49 4.64 -1.05
C ALA A 138 -12.05 4.60 -0.54
N VAL A 139 -11.66 3.51 0.12
CA VAL A 139 -10.28 3.29 0.60
C VAL A 139 -9.31 3.25 -0.58
N PHE A 140 -9.64 2.57 -1.69
CA PHE A 140 -8.80 2.57 -2.88
C PHE A 140 -8.59 3.93 -3.51
N LEU A 141 -9.66 4.72 -3.62
CA LEU A 141 -9.56 6.08 -4.14
C LEU A 141 -8.67 6.93 -3.23
N LEU A 142 -8.83 6.80 -1.91
CA LEU A 142 -8.01 7.49 -0.94
C LEU A 142 -6.54 7.05 -1.02
N GLN A 143 -6.27 5.75 -1.14
CA GLN A 143 -4.93 5.19 -1.28
C GLN A 143 -4.23 5.65 -2.55
N GLY A 144 -4.97 5.67 -3.67
CA GLY A 144 -4.48 6.17 -4.94
C GLY A 144 -4.17 7.67 -4.88
N PHE A 145 -5.06 8.45 -4.27
CA PHE A 145 -4.85 9.88 -4.04
C PHE A 145 -3.62 10.15 -3.17
N PHE A 146 -3.49 9.48 -2.02
CA PHE A 146 -2.31 9.63 -1.16
C PHE A 146 -1.03 9.16 -1.85
N GLY A 147 -1.05 8.05 -2.58
CA GLY A 147 0.10 7.59 -3.36
C GLY A 147 0.54 8.60 -4.43
N THR A 148 -0.42 9.23 -5.10
CA THR A 148 -0.18 10.28 -6.11
C THR A 148 0.36 11.54 -5.46
N TYR A 149 -0.28 12.01 -4.39
CA TYR A 149 0.12 13.20 -3.63
C TYR A 149 1.53 13.04 -3.04
N LEU A 150 1.83 11.86 -2.51
CA LEU A 150 3.16 11.59 -1.97
C LEU A 150 4.21 11.55 -3.08
N GLY A 151 3.90 10.94 -4.23
CA GLY A 151 4.77 10.97 -5.41
C GLY A 151 5.11 12.39 -5.87
N SER A 152 4.11 13.29 -5.92
CA SER A 152 4.33 14.70 -6.31
C SER A 152 5.24 15.44 -5.35
N ARG A 153 5.01 15.28 -4.04
CA ARG A 153 5.82 15.93 -2.99
C ARG A 153 7.25 15.41 -2.95
N HIS A 154 7.46 14.11 -3.18
CA HIS A 154 8.79 13.54 -3.30
C HIS A 154 9.53 14.10 -4.52
N PHE A 155 8.86 14.26 -5.67
CA PHE A 155 9.46 14.86 -6.85
C PHE A 155 9.81 16.34 -6.65
N GLU A 156 8.90 17.14 -6.08
CA GLU A 156 9.15 18.56 -5.81
C GLU A 156 10.35 18.75 -4.86
N SER A 157 10.48 17.90 -3.85
CA SER A 157 11.60 17.91 -2.91
C SER A 157 12.92 17.53 -3.59
N TYR A 158 12.88 16.51 -4.45
CA TYR A 158 14.03 16.08 -5.23
C TYR A 158 14.51 17.16 -6.23
N ALA A 159 13.58 17.81 -6.93
CA ALA A 159 13.92 18.86 -7.88
C ALA A 159 14.63 20.05 -7.22
N LYS A 160 14.15 20.48 -6.04
CA LYS A 160 14.81 21.55 -5.25
C LYS A 160 16.21 21.14 -4.79
N LEU A 161 16.39 19.87 -4.39
CA LEU A 161 17.68 19.33 -4.02
C LEU A 161 18.66 19.33 -5.18
N ALA A 162 18.23 18.83 -6.34
CA ALA A 162 19.05 18.81 -7.54
C ALA A 162 19.52 20.23 -7.91
N GLN A 163 18.61 21.21 -7.91
CA GLN A 163 18.95 22.61 -8.18
C GLN A 163 20.02 23.16 -7.21
N ILE A 164 19.86 22.95 -5.90
CA ILE A 164 20.83 23.42 -4.91
C ILE A 164 22.20 22.76 -5.11
N THR A 165 22.22 21.46 -5.42
CA THR A 165 23.47 20.72 -5.66
C THR A 165 24.19 21.23 -6.90
N PHE A 166 23.48 21.42 -8.02
CA PHE A 166 24.07 21.93 -9.25
C PHE A 166 24.56 23.38 -9.10
N SER A 167 23.78 24.26 -8.47
CA SER A 167 24.23 25.64 -8.21
C SER A 167 25.47 25.70 -7.31
N LYS A 168 25.56 24.80 -6.32
CA LYS A 168 26.75 24.72 -5.46
C LYS A 168 27.98 24.19 -6.21
N GLU A 169 27.79 23.32 -7.20
CA GLU A 169 28.87 22.76 -8.00
C GLU A 169 29.43 23.79 -8.98
N GLU A 170 28.57 24.64 -9.55
CA GLU A 170 28.99 25.82 -10.34
C GLU A 170 29.77 26.83 -9.49
N GLU A 171 29.31 27.16 -8.27
CA GLU A 171 30.02 28.07 -7.34
C GLU A 171 31.38 27.52 -6.87
N LEU A 172 31.62 26.22 -6.93
CA LEU A 172 32.90 25.60 -6.56
C LEU A 172 33.88 25.49 -7.74
N GLN A 173 33.40 25.71 -8.97
CA GLN A 173 34.21 25.69 -10.19
C GLN A 173 34.68 27.08 -10.63
N GLU A 174 34.17 28.15 -10.01
CA GLU A 174 34.70 29.53 -10.08
C GLU A 174 35.73 29.81 -8.98
#